data_AF-A0A3L6JE47-F1
#
_entry.id   AF-A0A3L6JE47-F1
#
_cell.length_a   1.000
_cell.length_b   1.000
_cell.length_c   1.000
_cell.angle_alpha   90.00
_cell.angle_beta   90.00
_cell.angle_gamma   90.00
#
_symmetry.space_group_name_H-M   'P 1'
#
loop_
_entity.id
_entity.type
_entity.pdbx_description
1 polymer ?
#
loop_
_entity_poly.entity_id
_entity_poly.type
_entity_poly.pdbx_seq_one_letter_code
_entity_poly.pdbx_strand_id
1 'polypeptide(L)'
;MRTEDESKSTAVNIPKTSITIYGGKKTEVGEAAKQILNISDEDYYSTWISLGIMRRLGFLFEGGVESAGSATGLVLMFIVLIAALALFALWQVLIVFVVIAVLALLSGGAALKFLRATYITRPLNEIDATKLEEFVRAQASQGHFVKVEGLRGASNIGKDTMRISNAALTFRTGIQFSILVASAFLILEIAYLLVTSHWLSGQNPVTGQMEAFVLICFGLLFVGGVVMMDVGVLLRNSLQRELSQKKKK
;
A
#
# COMPACT_ATOMS: atom_id res chain seq x y z
N MET A 1 25.07 5.40 -41.70
CA MET A 1 25.68 5.88 -40.43
C MET A 1 24.51 6.21 -39.51
N ARG A 2 24.37 5.47 -38.41
CA ARG A 2 23.18 5.44 -37.53
C ARG A 2 22.99 6.79 -36.81
N THR A 3 21.79 7.35 -36.92
CA THR A 3 21.22 8.33 -36.00
C THR A 3 20.21 7.57 -35.12
N GLU A 4 20.60 7.26 -33.88
CA GLU A 4 19.69 6.78 -32.85
C GLU A 4 19.42 7.96 -31.90
N ASP A 5 18.27 8.61 -32.14
CA ASP A 5 17.64 9.53 -31.18
C ASP A 5 17.08 8.69 -30.01
N GLU A 6 17.86 8.55 -28.94
CA GLU A 6 17.34 8.09 -27.66
C GLU A 6 16.54 9.22 -26.99
N SER A 7 15.24 9.26 -27.27
CA SER A 7 14.24 9.83 -26.39
C SER A 7 14.27 9.10 -25.04
N LYS A 8 15.14 9.55 -24.13
CA LYS A 8 15.13 9.15 -22.72
C LYS A 8 13.82 9.64 -22.10
N SER A 9 12.85 8.72 -22.07
CA SER A 9 11.71 8.75 -21.15
C SER A 9 12.25 9.10 -19.77
N THR A 10 11.88 10.29 -19.28
CA THR A 10 12.23 10.73 -17.92
C THR A 10 11.26 10.02 -16.97
N ALA A 11 11.44 8.70 -16.84
CA ALA A 11 10.83 7.96 -15.76
C ALA A 11 11.31 8.61 -14.46
N VAL A 12 10.36 9.15 -13.68
CA VAL A 12 10.62 9.70 -12.35
C VAL A 12 11.30 8.60 -11.54
N ASN A 13 12.62 8.72 -11.38
CA ASN A 13 13.46 7.70 -10.77
C ASN A 13 13.29 7.82 -9.25
N ILE A 14 12.20 7.26 -8.73
CA ILE A 14 11.89 7.25 -7.29
C ILE A 14 13.01 6.44 -6.60
N PRO A 15 13.81 7.05 -5.71
CA PRO A 15 14.95 6.38 -5.11
C PRO A 15 14.50 5.13 -4.35
N LYS A 16 15.27 4.04 -4.53
CA LYS A 16 14.98 2.74 -3.95
C LYS A 16 14.90 2.87 -2.44
N THR A 17 13.69 2.73 -1.90
CA THR A 17 13.44 2.97 -0.49
C THR A 17 13.92 1.79 0.34
N SER A 18 14.70 2.06 1.38
CA SER A 18 15.30 1.03 2.22
C SER A 18 14.46 0.71 3.45
N ILE A 19 13.82 1.72 4.05
CA ILE A 19 12.99 1.59 5.25
C ILE A 19 11.70 2.36 5.05
N THR A 20 10.57 1.73 5.39
CA THR A 20 9.24 2.36 5.39
C THR A 20 8.64 2.28 6.78
N ILE A 21 8.16 3.41 7.29
CA ILE A 21 7.56 3.53 8.62
C ILE A 21 6.12 4.02 8.46
N TYR A 22 5.15 3.17 8.80
CA TYR A 22 3.73 3.50 8.75
C TYR A 22 3.27 4.10 10.08
N GLY A 23 2.50 5.18 9.99
CA GLY A 23 1.87 5.87 11.12
C GLY A 23 2.76 6.89 11.83
N GLY A 24 4.00 7.08 11.40
CA GLY A 24 4.94 8.05 11.98
C GLY A 24 4.94 9.39 11.23
N LYS A 25 4.97 10.50 11.97
CA LYS A 25 5.09 11.84 11.37
C LYS A 25 6.50 12.10 10.87
N LYS A 26 6.65 12.96 9.85
CA LYS A 26 7.96 13.36 9.30
C LYS A 26 8.90 13.89 10.39
N THR A 27 8.37 14.69 11.31
CA THR A 27 9.16 15.31 12.40
C THR A 27 9.65 14.25 13.39
N GLU A 28 8.74 13.42 13.90
CA GLU A 28 9.04 12.37 14.90
C GLU A 28 10.01 11.31 14.35
N VAL A 29 9.75 10.83 13.13
CA VAL A 29 10.58 9.82 12.47
C VAL A 29 11.90 10.41 11.99
N GLY A 30 11.87 11.63 11.44
CA GLY A 30 13.04 12.32 10.91
C GLY A 30 14.05 12.67 11.99
N GLU A 31 13.60 13.18 13.14
CA GLU A 31 14.47 13.45 14.29
C GLU A 31 15.12 12.17 14.81
N ALA A 32 14.35 11.09 14.97
CA ALA A 32 14.89 9.79 15.39
C ALA A 32 15.89 9.22 14.37
N ALA A 33 15.63 9.39 13.07
CA ALA A 33 16.53 8.91 12.02
C ALA A 33 17.83 9.73 11.97
N LYS A 34 17.77 11.04 12.17
CA LYS A 34 18.97 11.89 12.31
C LYS A 34 19.82 11.47 13.51
N GLN A 35 19.18 11.28 14.66
CA GLN A 35 19.88 10.97 15.91
C GLN A 35 20.51 9.57 15.90
N ILE A 36 19.80 8.56 15.40
CA ILE A 36 20.22 7.15 15.50
C ILE A 36 20.96 6.70 14.24
N LEU A 37 20.43 7.02 13.06
CA LEU A 37 20.97 6.55 11.77
C LEU A 37 21.97 7.53 11.15
N ASN A 38 22.11 8.75 11.70
CA ASN A 38 22.98 9.80 11.17
C ASN A 38 22.72 10.10 9.68
N ILE A 39 21.45 10.28 9.32
CA ILE A 39 21.00 10.61 7.96
C ILE A 39 20.62 12.09 7.84
N SER A 40 20.68 12.65 6.63
CA SER A 40 20.32 14.04 6.35
C SER A 40 18.81 14.23 6.12
N ASP A 41 18.36 15.49 6.07
CA ASP A 41 16.96 15.85 5.73
C ASP A 41 16.54 15.42 4.31
N GLU A 42 17.51 15.21 3.41
CA GLU A 42 17.26 14.82 2.03
C GLU A 42 17.06 13.29 1.87
N ASP A 43 17.47 12.52 2.88
CA ASP A 43 17.45 11.05 2.87
C ASP A 43 16.11 10.46 3.35
N TYR A 44 15.12 11.31 3.66
CA TYR A 44 13.79 10.85 4.04
C TYR A 44 12.67 11.79 3.60
N TYR A 45 11.55 11.21 3.21
CA TYR A 45 10.35 11.95 2.84
C TYR A 45 9.11 11.30 3.46
N SER A 46 8.05 12.09 3.63
CA SER A 46 6.79 11.62 4.21
C SER A 46 5.67 11.86 3.22
N THR A 47 4.73 10.93 3.17
CA THR A 47 3.54 11.04 2.33
C THR A 47 2.30 11.02 3.20
N TRP A 48 1.31 11.82 2.79
CA TRP A 48 -0.02 11.81 3.39
C TRP A 48 -0.81 10.55 3.01
N ILE A 49 -0.50 9.97 1.85
CA ILE A 49 -1.04 8.69 1.35
C ILE A 49 0.16 7.81 0.95
N SER A 50 0.28 6.64 1.55
CA SER A 50 1.33 5.65 1.23
C SER A 50 1.44 5.42 -0.29
N LEU A 51 2.58 5.77 -0.87
CA LEU A 51 2.90 5.61 -2.30
C LEU A 51 2.69 4.17 -2.81
N GLY A 52 2.82 3.18 -1.93
CA GLY A 52 2.54 1.78 -2.28
C GLY A 52 1.08 1.48 -2.59
N ILE A 53 0.15 2.32 -2.10
CA ILE A 53 -1.28 2.29 -2.42
C ILE A 53 -1.52 2.98 -3.76
N MET A 54 -1.00 4.21 -3.92
CA MET A 54 -1.14 4.98 -5.16
C MET A 54 -0.51 4.28 -6.37
N ARG A 55 0.68 3.67 -6.23
CA ARG A 55 1.37 3.00 -7.34
C ARG A 55 0.60 1.79 -7.86
N ARG A 56 -0.07 1.02 -6.98
CA ARG A 56 -0.88 -0.14 -7.41
C ARG A 56 -2.26 0.24 -7.95
N LEU A 57 -2.81 1.38 -7.51
CA LEU A 57 -4.00 1.97 -8.12
C LEU A 57 -3.67 2.62 -9.48
N GLY A 58 -2.48 3.22 -9.60
CA GLY A 58 -1.94 3.79 -10.83
C GLY A 58 -1.54 2.74 -11.87
N PHE A 59 -1.43 1.45 -11.49
CA PHE A 59 -1.21 0.34 -12.42
C PHE A 59 -2.40 0.07 -13.36
N LEU A 60 -3.54 0.74 -13.17
CA LEU A 60 -4.61 0.80 -14.19
C LEU A 60 -4.39 1.90 -15.25
N PHE A 61 -3.33 2.72 -15.12
CA PHE A 61 -3.08 3.86 -16.02
C PHE A 61 -1.63 3.96 -16.53
N GLU A 62 -0.70 3.13 -16.04
CA GLU A 62 0.72 3.24 -16.42
C GLU A 62 1.07 2.62 -17.79
N GLY A 63 0.07 2.16 -18.56
CA GLY A 63 0.28 1.63 -19.90
C GLY A 63 -0.96 1.78 -20.77
N GLY A 64 -1.02 2.83 -21.59
CA GLY A 64 -2.09 2.92 -22.57
C GLY A 64 -2.24 4.26 -23.26
N VAL A 65 -1.18 4.81 -23.86
CA VAL A 65 -1.33 5.59 -25.10
C VAL A 65 -0.01 5.51 -25.88
N GLU A 66 0.17 4.44 -26.66
CA GLU A 66 1.09 4.51 -27.80
C GLU A 66 0.32 4.15 -29.07
N SER A 67 0.27 5.12 -29.98
CA SER A 67 -0.08 5.00 -31.40
C SER A 67 -1.55 4.81 -31.78
N ALA A 68 -2.18 5.89 -32.26
CA ALA A 68 -2.97 5.88 -33.51
C ALA A 68 -3.24 7.32 -33.98
N GLY A 69 -2.93 7.60 -35.24
CA GLY A 69 -3.01 8.92 -35.85
C GLY A 69 -4.42 9.37 -36.32
N SER A 70 -4.46 10.67 -36.65
CA SER A 70 -5.54 11.51 -37.21
C SER A 70 -6.37 12.34 -36.20
N ALA A 71 -6.52 13.64 -36.48
CA ALA A 71 -6.39 14.69 -35.46
C ALA A 71 -7.67 15.40 -34.98
N THR A 72 -8.89 15.02 -35.40
CA THR A 72 -10.09 15.80 -34.99
C THR A 72 -11.32 14.98 -34.60
N GLY A 73 -11.53 13.78 -35.15
CA GLY A 73 -12.58 12.85 -34.67
C GLY A 73 -12.15 12.02 -33.44
N LEU A 74 -10.87 11.63 -33.41
CA LEU A 74 -10.29 10.88 -32.29
C LEU A 74 -10.21 11.72 -31.01
N VAL A 75 -10.02 13.04 -31.11
CA VAL A 75 -9.88 13.91 -29.92
C VAL A 75 -11.13 13.87 -29.04
N LEU A 76 -12.35 13.90 -29.62
CA LEU A 76 -13.57 13.85 -28.82
C LEU A 76 -13.77 12.47 -28.18
N MET A 77 -13.51 11.38 -28.91
CA MET A 77 -13.60 10.01 -28.38
C MET A 77 -12.54 9.77 -27.29
N PHE A 78 -11.32 10.28 -27.47
CA PHE A 78 -10.27 10.24 -26.45
C PHE A 78 -10.62 11.12 -25.25
N ILE A 79 -11.23 12.30 -25.42
CA ILE A 79 -11.67 13.11 -24.29
C ILE A 79 -12.75 12.39 -23.49
N VAL A 80 -13.74 11.77 -24.16
CA VAL A 80 -14.79 10.99 -23.49
C VAL A 80 -14.19 9.76 -22.81
N LEU A 81 -13.26 9.07 -23.47
CA LEU A 81 -12.55 7.91 -22.90
C LEU A 81 -11.70 8.33 -21.70
N ILE A 82 -10.90 9.40 -21.80
CA ILE A 82 -10.08 9.96 -20.73
C ILE A 82 -10.96 10.45 -19.58
N ALA A 83 -12.10 11.09 -19.86
CA ALA A 83 -13.04 11.52 -18.84
C ALA A 83 -13.70 10.34 -18.13
N ALA A 84 -14.12 9.30 -18.87
CA ALA A 84 -14.66 8.08 -18.30
C ALA A 84 -13.61 7.33 -17.46
N LEU A 85 -12.37 7.26 -17.95
CA LEU A 85 -11.23 6.70 -17.25
C LEU A 85 -10.88 7.50 -15.99
N ALA A 86 -10.93 8.84 -16.05
CA ALA A 86 -10.70 9.71 -14.91
C ALA A 86 -11.82 9.61 -13.87
N LEU A 87 -13.08 9.51 -14.31
CA LEU A 87 -14.22 9.28 -13.42
C LEU A 87 -14.11 7.92 -12.74
N PHE A 88 -13.70 6.89 -13.47
CA PHE A 88 -13.40 5.57 -12.94
C PHE A 88 -12.23 5.60 -11.95
N ALA A 89 -11.16 6.34 -12.25
CA ALA A 89 -10.03 6.53 -11.34
C ALA A 89 -10.45 7.20 -10.03
N LEU A 90 -11.24 8.28 -10.12
CA LEU A 90 -11.80 8.97 -8.96
C LEU A 90 -12.71 8.05 -8.14
N TRP A 91 -13.49 7.21 -8.80
CA TRP A 91 -14.35 6.22 -8.16
C TRP A 91 -13.54 5.15 -7.41
N GLN A 92 -12.43 4.67 -7.99
CA GLN A 92 -11.50 3.75 -7.32
C GLN A 92 -10.86 4.41 -6.08
N VAL A 93 -10.53 5.70 -6.14
CA VAL A 93 -10.03 6.45 -4.98
C VAL A 93 -11.07 6.48 -3.85
N LEU A 94 -12.35 6.75 -4.17
CA LEU A 94 -13.43 6.73 -3.19
C LEU A 94 -13.54 5.36 -2.49
N ILE A 95 -13.48 4.27 -3.27
CA ILE A 95 -13.56 2.91 -2.73
C ILE A 95 -12.40 2.61 -1.80
N VAL A 96 -11.20 3.08 -2.11
CA VAL A 96 -10.04 2.93 -1.21
C VAL A 96 -10.31 3.60 0.12
N PHE A 97 -10.90 4.80 0.13
CA PHE A 97 -11.29 5.47 1.38
C PHE A 97 -12.36 4.69 2.14
N VAL A 98 -13.38 4.16 1.45
CA VAL A 98 -14.42 3.33 2.07
C VAL A 98 -13.81 2.05 2.67
N VAL A 99 -12.97 1.34 1.92
CA VAL A 99 -12.28 0.14 2.40
C VAL A 99 -11.41 0.47 3.60
N ILE A 100 -10.62 1.55 3.55
CA ILE A 100 -9.80 1.96 4.69
C ILE A 100 -10.65 2.33 5.90
N ALA A 101 -11.81 2.99 5.70
CA ALA A 101 -12.74 3.29 6.78
C ALA A 101 -13.31 2.02 7.42
N VAL A 102 -13.73 1.04 6.61
CA VAL A 102 -14.20 -0.27 7.09
C VAL A 102 -13.08 -1.01 7.83
N LEU A 103 -11.88 -1.08 7.26
CA LEU A 103 -10.73 -1.70 7.91
C LEU A 103 -10.36 -0.97 9.21
N ALA A 104 -10.49 0.35 9.27
CA ALA A 104 -10.26 1.13 10.48
C ALA A 104 -11.30 0.82 11.56
N LEU A 105 -12.58 0.67 11.19
CA LEU A 105 -13.63 0.25 12.13
C LEU A 105 -13.36 -1.15 12.69
N LEU A 106 -13.02 -2.10 11.82
CA LEU A 106 -12.77 -3.49 12.22
C LEU A 106 -11.48 -3.66 13.05
N SER A 107 -10.44 -2.88 12.77
CA SER A 107 -9.13 -2.97 13.47
C SER A 107 -8.95 -2.01 14.64
N GLY A 108 -9.99 -1.28 15.06
CA GLY A 108 -9.90 -0.28 16.14
C GLY A 108 -9.00 0.92 15.79
N GLY A 109 -8.96 1.31 14.51
CA GLY A 109 -8.22 2.46 14.00
C GLY A 109 -6.77 2.16 13.59
N ALA A 110 -6.30 0.91 13.72
CA ALA A 110 -4.93 0.55 13.32
C ALA A 110 -4.68 0.77 11.82
N ALA A 111 -5.68 0.50 10.97
CA ALA A 111 -5.59 0.72 9.52
C ALA A 111 -5.33 2.19 9.14
N LEU A 112 -5.74 3.17 9.96
CA LEU A 112 -5.46 4.60 9.69
C LEU A 112 -3.96 4.91 9.73
N LYS A 113 -3.17 4.14 10.49
CA LYS A 113 -1.71 4.27 10.50
C LYS A 113 -1.10 3.93 9.15
N PHE A 114 -1.79 3.19 8.30
CA PHE A 114 -1.31 2.82 6.97
C PHE A 114 -1.45 3.96 5.94
N LEU A 115 -2.33 4.95 6.20
CA LEU A 115 -2.50 6.12 5.32
C LEU A 115 -1.21 6.93 5.25
N ARG A 116 -0.59 7.19 6.40
CA ARG A 116 0.63 7.99 6.48
C ARG A 116 1.86 7.11 6.54
N ALA A 117 2.83 7.38 5.66
CA ALA A 117 4.10 6.68 5.67
C ALA A 117 5.29 7.65 5.55
N THR A 118 6.34 7.37 6.29
CA THR A 118 7.65 8.02 6.14
C THR A 118 8.63 7.02 5.58
N TYR A 119 9.35 7.43 4.54
CA TYR A 119 10.24 6.62 3.73
C TYR A 119 11.67 7.12 3.89
N ILE A 120 12.60 6.19 4.13
CA ILE A 120 14.03 6.47 4.18
C ILE A 120 14.64 5.90 2.89
N THR A 121 15.36 6.74 2.16
CA THR A 121 15.88 6.43 0.82
C THR A 121 17.35 6.00 0.82
N ARG A 122 18.04 6.15 1.95
CA ARG A 122 19.45 5.79 2.09
C ARG A 122 19.68 4.28 1.92
N PRO A 123 20.68 3.82 1.13
CA PRO A 123 20.95 2.40 0.93
C PRO A 123 21.25 1.67 2.25
N LEU A 124 20.71 0.46 2.42
CA LEU A 124 20.95 -0.37 3.61
C LEU A 124 22.41 -0.73 3.83
N ASN A 125 23.20 -0.82 2.75
CA ASN A 125 24.61 -1.18 2.82
C ASN A 125 25.48 -0.09 3.49
N GLU A 126 24.97 1.14 3.59
CA GLU A 126 25.65 2.27 4.22
C GLU A 126 25.20 2.50 5.67
N ILE A 127 24.22 1.73 6.13
CA ILE A 127 23.66 1.85 7.48
C ILE A 127 24.25 0.73 8.34
N ASP A 128 24.84 1.10 9.47
CA ASP A 128 25.30 0.15 10.47
C ASP A 128 24.12 -0.70 11.00
N ALA A 129 24.27 -2.02 10.98
CA ALA A 129 23.25 -2.98 11.39
C ALA A 129 22.80 -2.78 12.85
N THR A 130 23.70 -2.37 13.74
CA THR A 130 23.37 -2.13 15.16
C THR A 130 22.49 -0.88 15.30
N LYS A 131 22.83 0.21 14.60
CA LYS A 131 22.04 1.45 14.56
C LYS A 131 20.68 1.23 13.90
N LEU A 132 20.63 0.41 12.85
CA LEU A 132 19.38 0.01 12.20
C LEU A 132 18.45 -0.71 13.18
N GLU A 133 18.97 -1.67 13.95
CA GLU A 133 18.17 -2.42 14.92
C GLU A 133 17.68 -1.53 16.06
N GLU A 134 18.52 -0.62 16.57
CA GLU A 134 18.13 0.38 17.57
C GLU A 134 17.00 1.27 17.05
N PHE A 135 17.13 1.80 15.84
CA PHE A 135 16.12 2.64 15.20
C PHE A 135 14.81 1.88 14.99
N VAL A 136 14.84 0.66 14.46
CA VAL A 136 13.65 -0.17 14.22
C VAL A 136 12.94 -0.48 15.54
N ARG A 137 13.69 -0.80 16.60
CA ARG A 137 13.12 -1.03 17.94
C ARG A 137 12.50 0.24 18.52
N ALA A 138 13.17 1.39 18.39
CA ALA A 138 12.65 2.67 18.86
C ALA A 138 11.30 3.00 18.19
N GLN A 139 11.23 2.89 16.87
CA GLN A 139 10.01 3.13 16.10
C GLN A 139 8.90 2.11 16.40
N ALA A 140 9.24 0.82 16.56
CA ALA A 140 8.28 -0.20 16.97
C ALA A 140 7.73 0.05 18.39
N SER A 141 8.57 0.53 19.32
CA SER A 141 8.16 0.83 20.70
C SER A 141 7.14 1.98 20.79
N GLN A 142 7.22 2.93 19.85
CA GLN A 142 6.26 4.03 19.68
C GLN A 142 4.96 3.59 18.98
N GLY A 143 4.86 2.31 18.60
CA GLY A 143 3.67 1.74 17.97
C GLY A 143 3.55 2.03 16.47
N HIS A 144 4.66 2.31 15.80
CA HIS A 144 4.74 2.39 14.35
C HIS A 144 4.99 1.01 13.73
N PHE A 145 4.58 0.82 12.48
CA PHE A 145 4.93 -0.39 11.72
C PHE A 145 6.15 -0.09 10.86
N VAL A 146 7.23 -0.84 11.04
CA VAL A 146 8.49 -0.60 10.33
C VAL A 146 8.75 -1.76 9.38
N LYS A 147 8.83 -1.48 8.08
CA LYS A 147 9.24 -2.43 7.04
C LYS A 147 10.65 -2.06 6.59
N VAL A 148 11.54 -3.05 6.56
CA VAL A 148 12.88 -2.92 6.00
C VAL A 148 12.94 -3.74 4.70
N GLU A 149 13.36 -3.14 3.59
CA GLU A 149 13.53 -3.83 2.31
C GLU A 149 14.87 -4.60 2.27
N GLY A 150 15.02 -5.61 1.40
CA GLY A 150 16.32 -6.30 1.22
C GLY A 150 16.74 -7.30 2.31
N LEU A 151 15.87 -7.60 3.29
CA LEU A 151 16.15 -8.55 4.39
C LEU A 151 16.47 -10.00 3.96
N ARG A 152 16.08 -10.42 2.74
CA ARG A 152 16.16 -11.82 2.29
C ARG A 152 17.57 -12.35 2.01
N GLY A 153 18.61 -11.52 2.10
CA GLY A 153 20.01 -11.93 1.86
C GLY A 153 21.04 -11.33 2.81
N ALA A 154 20.63 -10.57 3.82
CA ALA A 154 21.55 -9.92 4.75
C ALA A 154 21.73 -10.78 6.02
N SER A 155 22.84 -11.50 6.11
CA SER A 155 23.20 -12.35 7.27
C SER A 155 23.40 -11.58 8.58
N ASN A 156 23.53 -10.25 8.51
CA ASN A 156 23.88 -9.38 9.64
C ASN A 156 22.70 -8.65 10.28
N ILE A 157 21.45 -8.93 9.87
CA ILE A 157 20.28 -8.24 10.44
C ILE A 157 19.73 -9.01 11.64
N GLY A 158 19.56 -8.32 12.78
CA GLY A 158 19.05 -8.87 14.02
C GLY A 158 17.67 -9.53 13.90
N LYS A 159 17.44 -10.59 14.68
CA LYS A 159 16.19 -11.37 14.71
C LYS A 159 14.96 -10.51 15.05
N ASP A 160 15.13 -9.48 15.87
CA ASP A 160 14.05 -8.58 16.28
C ASP A 160 13.62 -7.67 15.12
N THR A 161 14.57 -7.15 14.34
CA THR A 161 14.31 -6.37 13.12
C THR A 161 13.52 -7.17 12.09
N MET A 162 13.86 -8.45 11.90
CA MET A 162 13.11 -9.35 11.01
C MET A 162 11.67 -9.57 11.50
N ARG A 163 11.46 -9.81 12.80
CA ARG A 163 10.12 -10.02 13.36
C ARG A 163 9.24 -8.77 13.22
N ILE A 164 9.79 -7.59 13.53
CA ILE A 164 9.10 -6.30 13.40
C ILE A 164 8.74 -6.04 11.93
N SER A 165 9.69 -6.26 11.02
CA SER A 165 9.46 -6.12 9.58
C SER A 165 8.40 -7.09 9.05
N ASN A 166 8.42 -8.34 9.51
CA ASN A 166 7.41 -9.33 9.13
C ASN A 166 6.01 -8.95 9.64
N ALA A 167 5.89 -8.45 10.88
CA ALA A 167 4.60 -7.96 11.38
C ALA A 167 4.06 -6.80 10.51
N ALA A 168 4.92 -5.85 10.13
CA ALA A 168 4.56 -4.76 9.22
C ALA A 168 4.20 -5.25 7.81
N LEU A 169 4.89 -6.26 7.30
CA LEU A 169 4.60 -6.90 6.01
C LEU A 169 3.25 -7.61 6.02
N THR A 170 2.95 -8.40 7.04
CA THR A 170 1.66 -9.10 7.18
C THR A 170 0.50 -8.10 7.28
N PHE A 171 0.66 -7.06 8.11
CA PHE A 171 -0.32 -5.98 8.23
C PHE A 171 -0.58 -5.29 6.87
N ARG A 172 0.49 -4.89 6.17
CA ARG A 172 0.40 -4.29 4.84
C ARG A 172 -0.26 -5.22 3.83
N THR A 173 0.08 -6.49 3.86
CA THR A 173 -0.41 -7.48 2.90
C THR A 173 -1.90 -7.70 3.09
N GLY A 174 -2.39 -7.77 4.33
CA GLY A 174 -3.83 -7.83 4.62
C GLY A 174 -4.60 -6.64 4.05
N ILE A 175 -4.10 -5.41 4.25
CA ILE A 175 -4.72 -4.21 3.68
C ILE A 175 -4.70 -4.26 2.15
N GLN A 176 -3.55 -4.57 1.54
CA GLN A 176 -3.42 -4.64 0.08
C GLN A 176 -4.31 -5.71 -0.54
N PHE A 177 -4.43 -6.87 0.11
CA PHE A 177 -5.31 -7.95 -0.32
C PHE A 177 -6.77 -7.52 -0.23
N SER A 178 -7.18 -6.88 0.87
CA SER A 178 -8.54 -6.37 1.05
C SER A 178 -8.91 -5.34 -0.02
N ILE A 179 -8.00 -4.41 -0.35
CA ILE A 179 -8.18 -3.43 -1.43
C ILE A 179 -8.29 -4.14 -2.79
N LEU A 180 -7.43 -5.13 -3.06
CA LEU A 180 -7.46 -5.89 -4.31
C LEU A 180 -8.79 -6.63 -4.49
N VAL A 181 -9.24 -7.34 -3.45
CA VAL A 181 -10.52 -8.07 -3.46
C VAL A 181 -11.69 -7.10 -3.67
N ALA A 182 -11.71 -5.96 -2.96
CA ALA A 182 -12.74 -4.95 -3.14
C ALA A 182 -12.74 -4.31 -4.54
N SER A 183 -11.55 -4.04 -5.09
CA SER A 183 -11.40 -3.49 -6.45
C SER A 183 -11.87 -4.49 -7.51
N ALA A 184 -11.51 -5.76 -7.36
CA ALA A 184 -11.95 -6.83 -8.26
C ALA A 184 -13.46 -7.06 -8.17
N PHE A 185 -14.02 -7.04 -6.96
CA PHE A 185 -15.46 -7.12 -6.74
C PHE A 185 -16.20 -5.98 -7.45
N LEU A 186 -15.73 -4.74 -7.33
CA LEU A 186 -16.33 -3.61 -8.01
C LEU A 186 -16.26 -3.75 -9.54
N ILE A 187 -15.10 -4.14 -10.09
CA ILE A 187 -14.98 -4.35 -11.54
C ILE A 187 -16.02 -5.37 -12.01
N LEU A 188 -16.18 -6.46 -11.25
CA LEU A 188 -17.19 -7.48 -11.52
C LEU A 188 -18.61 -6.91 -11.42
N GLU A 189 -18.90 -6.11 -10.40
CA GLU A 189 -20.21 -5.49 -10.16
C GLU A 189 -20.60 -4.52 -11.29
N ILE A 190 -19.65 -3.70 -11.76
CA ILE A 190 -19.85 -2.80 -12.90
C ILE A 190 -20.06 -3.61 -14.19
N ALA A 191 -19.24 -4.63 -14.44
CA ALA A 191 -19.39 -5.49 -15.61
C ALA A 191 -20.75 -6.22 -15.60
N TYR A 192 -21.17 -6.70 -14.43
CA TYR A 192 -22.47 -7.32 -14.23
C TYR A 192 -23.61 -6.32 -14.51
N LEU A 193 -23.55 -5.12 -13.93
CA LEU A 193 -24.52 -4.06 -14.15
C LEU A 193 -24.69 -3.72 -15.63
N LEU A 194 -23.59 -3.66 -16.40
CA LEU A 194 -23.65 -3.37 -17.83
C LEU A 194 -24.35 -4.47 -18.64
N VAL A 195 -24.20 -5.74 -18.24
CA VAL A 195 -24.79 -6.87 -18.95
C VAL A 195 -26.25 -7.09 -18.56
N THR A 196 -26.57 -6.97 -17.28
CA THR A 196 -27.87 -7.37 -16.72
C THR A 196 -28.77 -6.18 -16.36
N SER A 197 -28.26 -4.95 -16.46
CA SER A 197 -28.95 -3.69 -16.14
C SER A 197 -29.47 -3.60 -14.69
N HIS A 198 -28.92 -4.39 -13.77
CA HIS A 198 -29.20 -4.31 -12.34
C HIS A 198 -27.96 -4.64 -11.49
N TRP A 199 -27.98 -4.22 -10.23
CA TRP A 199 -26.88 -4.44 -9.29
C TRP A 199 -26.84 -5.88 -8.80
N LEU A 200 -25.62 -6.38 -8.58
CA LEU A 200 -25.37 -7.71 -8.00
C LEU A 200 -25.77 -7.70 -6.52
N SER A 201 -27.04 -8.03 -6.26
CA SER A 201 -27.69 -7.79 -4.96
C SER A 201 -28.16 -9.08 -4.28
N GLY A 202 -28.25 -10.18 -5.03
CA GLY A 202 -28.80 -11.45 -4.55
C GLY A 202 -30.34 -11.46 -4.48
N GLN A 203 -31.00 -10.37 -4.89
CA GLN A 203 -32.45 -10.21 -4.76
C GLN A 203 -33.22 -10.61 -6.02
N ASN A 204 -32.53 -10.86 -7.13
CA ASN A 204 -33.18 -11.27 -8.36
C ASN A 204 -33.69 -12.72 -8.25
N PRO A 205 -34.98 -12.99 -8.54
CA PRO A 205 -35.52 -14.34 -8.43
C PRO A 205 -34.90 -15.36 -9.39
N VAL A 206 -34.33 -14.92 -10.51
CA VAL A 206 -33.76 -15.82 -11.54
C VAL A 206 -32.27 -16.09 -11.30
N THR A 207 -31.50 -15.05 -10.95
CA THR A 207 -30.04 -15.11 -10.79
C THR A 207 -29.58 -15.05 -9.33
N GLY A 208 -30.51 -14.92 -8.38
CA GLY A 208 -30.23 -14.63 -6.97
C GLY A 208 -29.31 -15.64 -6.28
N GLN A 209 -29.41 -16.93 -6.61
CA GLN A 209 -28.51 -17.95 -6.03
C GLN A 209 -27.05 -17.74 -6.47
N MET A 210 -26.83 -17.41 -7.75
CA MET A 210 -25.49 -17.14 -8.28
C MET A 210 -24.94 -15.82 -7.71
N GLU A 211 -25.76 -14.77 -7.67
CA GLU A 211 -25.38 -13.47 -7.09
C GLU A 211 -25.01 -13.60 -5.61
N ALA A 212 -25.84 -14.32 -4.82
CA ALA A 212 -25.57 -14.56 -3.42
C ALA A 212 -24.26 -15.33 -3.21
N PHE A 213 -23.99 -16.34 -4.05
CA PHE A 213 -22.73 -17.08 -4.00
C PHE A 213 -21.52 -16.17 -4.26
N VAL A 214 -21.58 -15.33 -5.31
CA VAL A 214 -20.53 -14.36 -5.62
C VAL A 214 -20.29 -13.40 -4.45
N LEU A 215 -21.37 -12.82 -3.89
CA LEU A 215 -21.30 -11.92 -2.73
C LEU A 215 -20.64 -12.60 -1.53
N ILE A 216 -21.02 -13.84 -1.22
CA ILE A 216 -20.44 -14.60 -0.11
C ILE A 216 -18.96 -14.88 -0.36
N CYS A 217 -18.58 -15.32 -1.56
CA CYS A 217 -17.18 -15.61 -1.89
C CYS A 217 -16.29 -14.37 -1.74
N PHE A 218 -16.69 -13.24 -2.32
CA PHE A 218 -15.93 -12.00 -2.20
C PHE A 218 -15.93 -11.45 -0.77
N GLY A 219 -17.04 -11.57 -0.05
CA GLY A 219 -17.12 -11.21 1.37
C GLY A 219 -16.15 -12.03 2.23
N LEU A 220 -16.11 -13.35 2.06
CA LEU A 220 -15.19 -14.23 2.78
C LEU A 220 -13.73 -13.96 2.44
N LEU A 221 -13.41 -13.71 1.17
CA LEU A 221 -12.06 -13.30 0.75
C LEU A 221 -11.67 -11.98 1.42
N PHE A 222 -12.56 -11.00 1.44
CA PHE A 222 -12.31 -9.71 2.09
C PHE A 222 -12.04 -9.90 3.59
N VAL A 223 -12.86 -10.70 4.28
CA VAL A 223 -12.65 -11.06 5.70
C VAL A 223 -11.30 -11.75 5.90
N GLY A 224 -10.87 -12.62 4.99
CA GLY A 224 -9.52 -13.21 5.02
C GLY A 224 -8.42 -12.15 5.02
N GLY A 225 -8.58 -11.07 4.25
CA GLY A 225 -7.70 -9.91 4.27
C GLY A 225 -7.68 -9.16 5.60
N VAL A 226 -8.86 -8.96 6.21
CA VAL A 226 -9.01 -8.36 7.54
C VAL A 226 -8.28 -9.19 8.60
N VAL A 227 -8.48 -10.50 8.61
CA VAL A 227 -7.81 -11.40 9.56
C VAL A 227 -6.30 -11.34 9.41
N MET A 228 -5.77 -11.36 8.17
CA MET A 228 -4.33 -11.17 7.95
C MET A 228 -3.81 -9.84 8.51
N MET A 229 -4.56 -8.76 8.29
CA MET A 229 -4.20 -7.45 8.84
C MET A 229 -4.14 -7.49 10.37
N ASP A 230 -5.17 -8.04 11.02
CA ASP A 230 -5.26 -8.13 12.48
C ASP A 230 -4.16 -9.00 13.08
N VAL A 231 -3.79 -10.11 12.42
CA VAL A 231 -2.62 -10.91 12.81
C VAL A 231 -1.36 -10.03 12.82
N GLY A 232 -1.17 -9.17 11.83
CA GLY A 232 -0.06 -8.21 11.79
C GLY A 232 -0.09 -7.21 12.97
N VAL A 233 -1.27 -6.72 13.35
CA VAL A 233 -1.46 -5.84 14.52
C VAL A 233 -1.11 -6.57 15.82
N LEU A 234 -1.61 -7.80 16.00
CA LEU A 234 -1.36 -8.61 17.18
C LEU A 234 0.14 -8.93 17.35
N LEU A 235 0.80 -9.34 16.26
CA LEU A 235 2.25 -9.59 16.26
C LEU A 235 3.04 -8.34 16.62
N ARG A 236 2.63 -7.15 16.14
CA ARG A 236 3.28 -5.90 16.53
C ARG A 236 3.08 -5.60 18.02
N ASN A 237 1.88 -5.80 18.54
CA ASN A 237 1.55 -5.51 19.93
C ASN A 237 2.30 -6.44 20.90
N SER A 238 2.47 -7.72 20.57
CA SER A 238 3.28 -8.64 21.39
C SER A 238 4.75 -8.22 21.40
N LEU A 239 5.33 -7.89 20.24
CA LEU A 239 6.72 -7.43 20.13
C LEU A 239 6.95 -6.12 20.90
N GLN A 240 6.01 -5.18 20.86
CA GLN A 240 6.09 -3.95 21.63
C GLN A 240 6.12 -4.23 23.14
N ARG A 241 5.29 -5.16 23.62
CA ARG A 241 5.24 -5.56 25.05
C ARG A 241 6.56 -6.19 25.49
N GLU A 242 7.13 -7.09 24.68
CA GLU A 242 8.43 -7.73 24.96
C GLU A 242 9.56 -6.69 25.06
N LEU A 243 9.62 -5.75 24.11
CA LEU A 243 10.63 -4.68 24.09
C LEU A 243 10.48 -3.72 25.28
N SER A 244 9.24 -3.40 25.66
CA SER A 244 8.95 -2.54 26.82
C SER A 244 9.33 -3.19 28.15
N GLN A 245 9.22 -4.52 28.26
CA GLN A 245 9.66 -5.25 29.44
C GLN A 245 11.18 -5.38 29.52
N LYS A 246 11.87 -5.56 28.39
CA LYS A 246 13.35 -5.58 28.34
C LYS A 246 13.96 -4.25 28.77
N LYS A 247 13.32 -3.11 28.48
CA LYS A 247 13.81 -1.77 28.86
C LYS A 247 13.70 -1.48 30.37
N LYS A 248 12.91 -2.27 31.12
CA LYS A 248 12.73 -2.12 32.57
C LYS A 248 13.66 -3.00 33.41
N LYS A 249 14.41 -3.91 32.77
CA LYS A 249 15.46 -4.72 33.40
C LYS A 249 16.82 -4.09 33.09
#